data_AF-A0A5K1FA97-F1
#
_entry.id   AF-A0A5K1FA97-F1
#
_cell.length_a   1.000
_cell.length_b   1.000
_cell.length_c   1.000
_cell.angle_alpha   90.00
_cell.angle_beta   90.00
_cell.angle_gamma   90.00
#
_symmetry.space_group_name_H-M   'P 1'
#
loop_
_entity.id
_entity.type
_entity.pdbx_description
1 polymer ?
#
loop_
_entity_poly.entity_id
_entity_poly.type
_entity_poly.pdbx_seq_one_letter_code
_entity_poly.pdbx_strand_id
1 'polypeptide(L)'
;VVENMSAEEQQMFLSFWTSQNHLPAKGFAGLETNLQIYKHDCSPDHLPSAHTCFYQLLLPPYPSFSTMKDRLHLICQNHIAASFGMA
;
A
#
# COMPACT_ATOMS: atom_id res chain seq x y z
N VAL A 1 -8.01 -8.03 -4.89
CA VAL A 1 -7.22 -7.02 -5.64
C VAL A 1 -5.77 -7.47 -5.77
N VAL A 2 -5.03 -7.59 -4.67
CA VAL A 2 -3.61 -7.96 -4.66
C VAL A 2 -3.32 -9.29 -5.36
N GLU A 3 -4.20 -10.29 -5.23
CA GLU A 3 -4.07 -11.58 -5.93
C GLU A 3 -4.07 -11.47 -7.46
N ASN A 4 -4.60 -10.37 -8.02
CA ASN A 4 -4.68 -10.14 -9.46
C ASN A 4 -3.60 -9.15 -9.96
N MET A 5 -2.70 -8.70 -9.08
CA MET A 5 -1.56 -7.87 -9.44
C MET A 5 -0.41 -8.73 -10.00
N SER A 6 0.43 -8.16 -10.87
CA SER A 6 1.67 -8.79 -11.31
C SER A 6 2.67 -8.91 -10.14
N ALA A 7 3.73 -9.72 -10.31
CA ALA A 7 4.77 -9.85 -9.29
C ALA A 7 5.46 -8.50 -9.00
N GLU A 8 5.67 -7.69 -10.04
CA GLU A 8 6.25 -6.35 -9.94
C GLU A 8 5.30 -5.41 -9.20
N GLU A 9 4.00 -5.43 -9.51
CA GLU A 9 2.99 -4.63 -8.81
C GLU A 9 2.89 -5.01 -7.33
N GLN A 10 2.92 -6.32 -7.01
CA GLN A 10 2.93 -6.79 -5.62
C GLN A 10 4.17 -6.35 -4.86
N GLN A 11 5.35 -6.37 -5.51
CA GLN A 11 6.58 -5.88 -4.92
C GLN A 11 6.53 -4.37 -4.66
N MET A 12 6.04 -3.59 -5.64
CA MET A 12 5.87 -2.15 -5.51
C MET A 12 4.87 -1.79 -4.40
N PHE A 13 3.76 -2.52 -4.32
CA PHE A 13 2.76 -2.38 -3.26
C PHE A 13 3.34 -2.68 -1.88
N LEU A 14 4.11 -3.76 -1.76
CA LEU A 14 4.78 -4.12 -0.52
C LEU A 14 5.80 -3.06 -0.10
N SER A 15 6.58 -2.54 -1.05
CA SER A 15 7.54 -1.48 -0.80
C SER A 15 6.85 -0.18 -0.38
N PHE A 16 5.73 0.18 -1.00
CA PHE A 16 4.90 1.32 -0.57
C PHE A 16 4.43 1.16 0.88
N TRP A 17 3.97 -0.03 1.27
CA TRP A 17 3.46 -0.29 2.63
C TRP A 17 4.58 -0.35 3.68
N THR A 18 5.73 -0.93 3.34
CA THR A 18 6.76 -1.30 4.34
C THR A 18 8.06 -0.53 4.23
N SER A 19 8.26 0.26 3.16
CA SER A 19 9.54 0.82 2.72
C SER A 19 10.65 -0.23 2.53
N GLN A 20 10.29 -1.51 2.37
CA GLN A 20 11.22 -2.61 2.14
C GLN A 20 11.17 -3.05 0.67
N ASN A 21 12.33 -3.13 0.02
CA ASN A 21 12.42 -3.62 -1.36
C ASN A 21 12.31 -5.14 -1.46
N HIS A 22 12.58 -5.84 -0.35
CA HIS A 22 12.56 -7.31 -0.27
C HIS A 22 12.04 -7.75 1.09
N LEU A 23 11.40 -8.92 1.13
CA LEU A 23 11.01 -9.54 2.40
C LEU A 23 12.22 -10.08 3.17
N PRO A 24 12.16 -10.11 4.51
CA PRO A 24 13.15 -10.81 5.33
C PRO A 24 13.26 -12.30 4.95
N ALA A 25 14.35 -12.96 5.35
CA ALA A 25 14.58 -14.38 5.06
C ALA A 25 13.46 -15.31 5.58
N LYS A 26 12.74 -14.88 6.63
CA LYS A 26 11.57 -15.59 7.19
C LYS A 26 10.23 -15.18 6.54
N GLY A 27 10.26 -14.46 5.41
CA GLY A 27 9.08 -13.88 4.79
C GLY A 27 8.41 -12.83 5.68
N PHE A 28 7.08 -12.72 5.59
CA PHE A 28 6.28 -11.80 6.42
C PHE A 28 6.40 -12.07 7.93
N ALA A 29 6.67 -13.31 8.33
CA ALA A 29 6.90 -13.67 9.74
C ALA A 29 8.22 -13.09 10.29
N GLY A 30 9.08 -12.56 9.43
CA GLY A 30 10.29 -11.85 9.82
C GLY A 30 10.12 -10.34 10.02
N LEU A 31 8.92 -9.79 9.79
CA LEU A 31 8.62 -8.39 10.09
C LEU A 31 8.47 -8.19 11.60
N GLU A 32 8.86 -7.01 12.11
CA GLU A 32 8.76 -6.69 13.54
C GLU A 32 7.31 -6.75 14.06
N THR A 33 6.37 -6.38 13.21
CA THR A 33 4.93 -6.49 13.47
C THR A 33 4.20 -7.01 12.23
N ASN A 34 2.98 -7.50 12.42
CA ASN A 34 2.14 -7.90 11.29
C ASN A 34 1.74 -6.68 10.45
N LEU A 35 1.53 -6.90 9.15
CA LEU A 35 0.93 -5.91 8.26
C LEU A 35 -0.51 -5.62 8.70
N GLN A 36 -0.86 -4.34 8.90
CA GLN A 36 -2.18 -3.93 9.37
C GLN A 36 -2.87 -2.99 8.37
N ILE A 37 -4.17 -3.18 8.16
CA ILE A 37 -4.99 -2.31 7.31
C ILE A 37 -5.96 -1.55 8.18
N TYR A 38 -5.97 -0.22 8.03
CA TYR A 38 -6.84 0.70 8.74
C TYR A 38 -7.65 1.54 7.77
N LYS A 39 -8.82 1.98 8.21
CA LYS A 39 -9.58 3.02 7.52
C LYS A 39 -8.92 4.37 7.80
N HIS A 40 -8.78 5.18 6.77
CA HIS A 40 -8.35 6.58 6.86
C HIS A 40 -9.58 7.47 6.79
N ASP A 41 -9.86 8.24 7.84
CA ASP A 41 -10.97 9.19 7.82
C ASP A 41 -10.56 10.48 7.07
N CYS A 42 -10.44 10.37 5.76
CA CYS A 42 -10.14 11.46 4.83
C CYS A 42 -11.06 11.42 3.60
N SER A 43 -10.88 12.34 2.65
CA SER A 43 -11.68 12.39 1.43
C SER A 43 -11.51 11.10 0.60
N PRO A 44 -12.58 10.53 0.01
CA PRO A 44 -12.49 9.37 -0.88
C PRO A 44 -11.66 9.63 -2.15
N ASP A 45 -11.34 10.89 -2.45
CA ASP A 45 -10.49 11.25 -3.59
C ASP A 45 -9.00 11.01 -3.33
N HIS A 46 -8.60 10.88 -2.05
CA HIS A 46 -7.20 10.69 -1.67
C HIS A 46 -6.67 9.31 -2.09
N LEU A 47 -5.36 9.24 -2.28
CA LEU A 47 -4.66 7.98 -2.43
C LEU A 47 -4.56 7.24 -1.08
N PRO A 48 -4.34 5.91 -1.11
CA PRO A 48 -3.93 5.19 0.08
C PRO A 48 -2.69 5.83 0.69
N SER A 49 -2.54 5.72 2.00
CA SER A 49 -1.34 6.18 2.72
C SER A 49 -0.72 5.02 3.48
N ALA A 50 0.58 5.07 3.73
CA ALA A 50 1.27 4.05 4.51
C ALA A 50 2.08 4.69 5.64
N HIS A 51 1.96 4.13 6.84
CA HIS A 51 2.89 4.39 7.93
C HIS A 51 3.87 3.22 7.98
N THR A 52 4.96 3.37 7.24
CA THR A 52 5.94 2.31 7.01
C THR A 52 6.63 1.86 8.30
N CYS A 53 6.88 2.77 9.24
CA CYS A 53 7.44 2.47 10.57
C CYS A 53 6.59 1.49 11.41
N PHE A 54 5.29 1.41 11.13
CA PHE A 54 4.35 0.58 11.89
C PHE A 54 3.69 -0.51 11.05
N TYR A 55 4.11 -0.65 9.78
CA TYR A 55 3.50 -1.53 8.79
C TYR A 55 1.97 -1.36 8.68
N GLN A 56 1.50 -0.11 8.66
CA GLN A 56 0.08 0.22 8.53
C GLN A 56 -0.23 0.78 7.15
N LEU A 57 -1.25 0.21 6.51
CA LEU A 57 -1.85 0.71 5.28
C LEU A 57 -3.19 1.37 5.63
N LEU A 58 -3.33 2.63 5.22
CA LEU A 58 -4.50 3.46 5.49
C LEU A 58 -5.30 3.62 4.19
N LEU A 59 -6.53 3.12 4.18
CA LEU A 59 -7.44 3.19 3.05
C LEU A 59 -8.54 4.24 3.28
N PRO A 60 -8.64 5.26 2.41
CA PRO A 60 -9.79 6.17 2.39
C PRO A 60 -11.13 5.43 2.19
N PRO A 61 -12.28 6.05 2.54
CA PRO A 61 -13.59 5.44 2.40
C PRO A 61 -14.07 5.44 0.94
N TYR A 62 -13.43 4.66 0.08
CA TYR A 62 -13.73 4.62 -1.34
C TYR A 62 -15.19 4.20 -1.61
N PRO A 63 -15.88 4.88 -2.54
CA PRO A 63 -17.30 4.64 -2.80
C PRO A 63 -17.56 3.30 -3.50
N SER A 64 -16.54 2.68 -4.11
CA SER A 64 -16.67 1.40 -4.79
C SER A 64 -15.38 0.58 -4.73
N PHE A 65 -15.52 -0.74 -4.91
CA PHE A 65 -14.37 -1.64 -5.04
C PHE A 65 -13.51 -1.32 -6.27
N SER A 66 -14.12 -0.91 -7.39
CA SER A 66 -13.38 -0.51 -8.59
C SER A 66 -12.49 0.70 -8.29
N THR A 67 -13.02 1.72 -7.62
CA THR A 67 -12.26 2.90 -7.22
C THR A 67 -11.07 2.52 -6.32
N MET A 68 -11.31 1.68 -5.31
CA MET A 68 -10.22 1.18 -4.45
C MET A 68 -9.15 0.44 -5.26
N LYS A 69 -9.56 -0.45 -6.17
CA LYS A 69 -8.65 -1.19 -7.04
C LYS A 69 -7.80 -0.25 -7.89
N ASP A 70 -8.42 0.73 -8.55
CA ASP A 70 -7.71 1.68 -9.42
C ASP A 70 -6.70 2.53 -8.62
N ARG A 71 -7.09 2.97 -7.42
CA ARG A 71 -6.22 3.71 -6.49
C ARG A 71 -5.04 2.87 -6.00
N LEU A 72 -5.26 1.57 -5.74
CA LEU A 72 -4.20 0.63 -5.38
C LEU A 72 -3.24 0.35 -6.55
N HIS A 73 -3.73 0.20 -7.78
CA HIS A 73 -2.83 0.06 -8.94
C HIS A 73 -2.02 1.33 -9.17
N LEU A 74 -2.61 2.51 -8.96
CA LEU A 74 -1.94 3.78 -9.15
C LEU A 74 -0.70 3.95 -8.24
N ILE A 75 -0.79 3.56 -6.96
CA ILE A 75 0.38 3.61 -6.06
C ILE A 75 1.48 2.59 -6.42
N CYS A 76 1.14 1.53 -7.16
CA CYS A 76 2.11 0.52 -7.62
C CYS A 76 2.89 0.98 -8.86
N GLN A 77 2.44 2.04 -9.54
CA GLN A 77 3.13 2.59 -10.70
C GLN A 77 4.34 3.41 -10.21
N ASN A 78 5.51 3.14 -10.81
CA ASN A 78 6.88 3.58 -10.44
C ASN A 78 7.12 5.07 -10.09
N HIS A 79 6.12 5.94 -10.19
CA HIS A 79 6.25 7.38 -9.97
C HIS A 79 5.56 7.89 -8.69
N ILE A 80 4.80 7.04 -7.98
CA ILE A 80 4.01 7.48 -6.82
C ILE A 80 4.53 6.91 -5.50
N ALA A 81 5.06 5.68 -5.48
CA ALA A 81 5.62 5.09 -4.26
C ALA A 81 6.82 5.87 -3.67
N ALA A 82 7.47 6.72 -4.47
CA ALA A 82 8.56 7.61 -4.07
C ALA A 82 8.15 9.09 -3.98
N SER A 83 6.88 9.42 -4.21
CA SER A 83 6.38 10.78 -4.15
C SER A 83 6.16 11.18 -2.68
N PHE A 84 6.87 12.20 -2.22
CA PHE A 84 6.54 12.93 -1.00
C PHE A 84 5.05 13.29 -1.01
N GLY A 85 4.35 13.06 0.11
CA GLY A 85 2.90 13.19 0.24
C GLY A 85 2.37 14.54 -0.21
N MET A 86 2.05 14.65 -1.50
CA MET A 86 1.25 15.73 -2.05
C MET A 86 -0.20 15.34 -1.83
N ALA A 87 -0.69 15.69 -0.64
CA ALA A 87 -2.10 15.89 -0.35
C ALA A 87 -2.60 17.18 -1.03
#